data_AF-A0A0J7K1M6-F1
#
_entry.id   AF-A0A0J7K1M6-F1
#
_cell.length_a   1.000
_cell.length_b   1.000
_cell.length_c   1.000
_cell.angle_alpha   90.00
_cell.angle_beta   90.00
_cell.angle_gamma   90.00
#
_symmetry.space_group_name_H-M   'P 1'
#
loop_
_entity.id
_entity.type
_entity.pdbx_description
1 polymer ?
#
loop_
_entity_poly.entity_id
_entity_poly.type
_entity_poly.pdbx_seq_one_letter_code
_entity_poly.pdbx_strand_id
1 'polypeptide(L)'
;MDQEKYTEEVLEKYNMTECKAVKTPISTSVKLSKEMCPKDDVEREEMSKIPYRSLIGFLTYLATSTRLDIAHAVSALGQYNSDYGLEHWKAAKRVFRYLQGQSKISQNTLNWYSRRQTNSGRIRRR
;
A
#
# COMPACT_ATOMS: atom_id res chain seq x y z
N MET A 1 4.29 10.18 15.90
CA MET A 1 3.36 9.65 14.86
C MET A 1 3.53 8.15 14.82
N ASP A 2 2.45 7.40 14.96
CA ASP A 2 2.44 5.96 14.77
C ASP A 2 2.16 5.65 13.30
N GLN A 3 3.08 4.97 12.66
CA GLN A 3 3.00 4.71 11.22
C GLN A 3 1.97 3.64 10.87
N GLU A 4 1.71 2.69 11.77
CA GLU A 4 0.66 1.70 11.56
C GLU A 4 -0.70 2.39 11.56
N LYS A 5 -0.95 3.22 12.57
CA LYS A 5 -2.16 4.05 12.67
C LYS A 5 -2.34 4.97 11.44
N TYR A 6 -1.28 5.66 11.02
CA TYR A 6 -1.36 6.50 9.82
C TYR A 6 -1.64 5.70 8.55
N THR A 7 -1.13 4.46 8.47
CA THR A 7 -1.43 3.57 7.35
C THR A 7 -2.89 3.11 7.36
N GLU A 8 -3.44 2.81 8.53
CA GLU A 8 -4.85 2.43 8.73
C GLU A 8 -5.80 3.58 8.36
N GLU A 9 -5.56 4.80 8.86
CA GLU A 9 -6.36 6.00 8.53
C GLU A 9 -6.40 6.26 7.02
N VAL A 10 -5.28 6.06 6.33
CA VAL A 10 -5.23 6.26 4.88
C VAL A 10 -5.90 5.10 4.14
N LEU A 11 -5.75 3.86 4.61
CA LEU A 11 -6.52 2.73 4.05
C LEU A 11 -8.03 2.94 4.19
N GLU A 12 -8.50 3.49 5.32
CA GLU A 12 -9.90 3.87 5.53
C GLU A 12 -10.34 4.96 4.54
N LYS A 13 -9.53 6.02 4.39
CA LYS A 13 -9.82 7.12 3.45
C LYS A 13 -10.06 6.65 2.02
N TYR A 14 -9.36 5.61 1.58
CA TYR A 14 -9.50 5.04 0.24
C TYR A 14 -10.43 3.82 0.17
N ASN A 15 -11.17 3.49 1.25
CA ASN A 15 -12.03 2.31 1.35
C ASN A 15 -11.29 0.98 1.05
N MET A 16 -10.05 0.87 1.54
CA MET A 16 -9.13 -0.24 1.27
C MET A 16 -8.84 -1.15 2.47
N THR A 17 -9.52 -0.93 3.60
CA THR A 17 -9.36 -1.74 4.83
C THR A 17 -9.68 -3.23 4.62
N GLU A 18 -10.72 -3.55 3.86
CA GLU A 18 -11.14 -4.94 3.60
C GLU A 18 -10.51 -5.56 2.35
N CYS A 19 -9.55 -4.87 1.71
CA CYS A 19 -8.96 -5.36 0.49
C CYS A 19 -8.16 -6.67 0.69
N LYS A 20 -8.27 -7.58 -0.29
CA LYS A 20 -7.46 -8.81 -0.30
C LYS A 20 -5.97 -8.47 -0.42
N ALA A 21 -5.21 -8.81 0.61
CA ALA A 21 -3.77 -8.58 0.65
C ALA A 21 -3.03 -9.25 -0.50
N VAL A 22 -1.95 -8.62 -0.96
CA VAL A 22 -1.05 -9.16 -1.98
C VAL A 22 0.36 -9.28 -1.41
N LYS A 23 1.15 -10.23 -1.94
CA LYS A 23 2.52 -10.49 -1.46
C LYS A 23 3.57 -9.55 -2.05
N THR A 24 3.27 -8.88 -3.17
CA THR A 24 4.22 -8.00 -3.87
C THR A 24 3.63 -6.61 -4.10
N PRO A 25 4.42 -5.53 -3.90
CA PRO A 25 3.95 -4.16 -4.10
C PRO A 25 3.67 -3.84 -5.57
N ILE A 26 4.50 -4.35 -6.48
CA ILE A 26 4.29 -4.27 -7.94
C ILE A 26 4.11 -5.67 -8.52
N SER A 27 3.34 -5.80 -9.61
CA SER A 27 3.24 -7.06 -10.33
C SER A 27 4.43 -7.18 -11.28
N THR A 28 5.16 -8.30 -11.26
CA THR A 28 6.22 -8.57 -12.24
C THR A 28 5.69 -8.62 -13.69
N SER A 29 4.40 -8.90 -13.85
CA SER A 29 3.72 -8.95 -15.15
C SER A 29 3.25 -7.59 -15.67
N VAL A 30 3.14 -6.55 -14.83
CA VAL A 30 2.58 -5.25 -15.22
C VAL A 30 3.71 -4.23 -15.34
N LYS A 31 4.04 -3.86 -16.57
CA LYS A 31 4.96 -2.75 -16.87
C LYS A 31 4.12 -1.51 -17.16
N LEU A 32 4.20 -0.51 -16.29
CA LEU A 32 3.53 0.77 -16.51
C LEU A 32 4.20 1.49 -17.69
N SER A 33 3.40 1.98 -18.63
CA SER A 33 3.88 2.68 -19.82
C SER A 33 3.01 3.90 -20.10
N LYS A 34 3.54 4.86 -20.87
CA LYS A 34 2.79 6.04 -21.33
C LYS A 34 1.58 5.71 -22.19
N GLU A 35 1.54 4.54 -22.80
CA GLU A 35 0.40 4.07 -23.61
C GLU A 35 -0.85 3.81 -22.75
N MET A 36 -0.66 3.68 -21.43
CA MET A 36 -1.72 3.52 -20.44
C MET A 36 -2.23 4.86 -19.88
N CYS A 37 -1.68 5.99 -20.35
CA CYS A 37 -2.23 7.31 -20.05
C CYS A 37 -3.58 7.52 -20.77
N PRO A 38 -4.43 8.41 -20.24
CA PRO A 38 -5.68 8.79 -20.89
C PRO A 38 -5.46 9.27 -22.33
N LYS A 39 -6.25 8.74 -23.26
CA LYS A 39 -6.09 9.04 -24.70
C LYS A 39 -6.96 10.22 -25.13
N ASP A 40 -8.13 10.35 -24.54
CA ASP A 40 -9.09 11.42 -24.81
C ASP A 40 -9.37 12.28 -23.58
N ASP A 41 -10.03 13.41 -23.80
CA ASP A 41 -10.32 14.38 -22.74
C ASP A 41 -11.41 13.90 -21.77
N VAL A 42 -12.26 12.97 -22.20
CA VAL A 42 -13.30 12.36 -21.34
C VAL A 42 -12.62 11.48 -20.28
N GLU A 43 -11.70 10.60 -20.69
CA GLU A 43 -10.89 9.81 -19.77
C GLU A 43 -10.06 10.70 -18.83
N ARG A 44 -9.48 11.80 -19.32
CA ARG A 44 -8.74 12.75 -18.46
C ARG A 44 -9.64 13.38 -17.41
N GLU A 45 -10.86 13.78 -17.79
CA GLU A 45 -11.83 14.36 -16.87
C GLU A 45 -12.27 13.35 -15.82
N GLU A 46 -12.53 12.10 -16.20
CA GLU A 46 -12.84 11.03 -15.25
C GLU A 46 -11.68 10.78 -14.28
N MET A 47 -10.46 10.67 -14.80
CA MET A 47 -9.28 10.44 -13.98
C MET A 47 -8.99 11.61 -13.05
N SER A 48 -9.28 12.86 -13.45
CA SER A 48 -9.08 14.06 -12.61
C SER A 48 -9.85 14.03 -11.29
N LYS A 49 -10.97 13.29 -11.23
CA LYS A 49 -11.80 13.11 -10.03
C LYS A 49 -11.14 12.17 -9.01
N ILE A 50 -10.13 11.41 -9.43
CA ILE A 50 -9.43 10.45 -8.58
C ILE A 50 -8.25 11.14 -7.88
N PRO A 51 -8.11 11.03 -6.54
CA PRO A 51 -7.03 11.66 -5.81
C PRO A 51 -5.67 10.92 -5.94
N TYR A 52 -5.20 10.69 -7.17
CA TYR A 52 -3.96 9.96 -7.46
C TYR A 52 -2.73 10.62 -6.83
N ARG A 53 -2.56 11.93 -7.00
CA ARG A 53 -1.40 12.67 -6.47
C ARG A 53 -1.33 12.62 -4.94
N SER A 54 -2.48 12.72 -4.27
CA SER A 54 -2.55 12.59 -2.81
C SER A 54 -2.11 11.19 -2.37
N LEU A 55 -2.53 10.17 -3.11
CA LEU A 55 -2.14 8.79 -2.84
C LEU A 55 -0.62 8.59 -3.03
N ILE A 56 -0.04 9.08 -4.11
CA ILE A 56 1.41 8.99 -4.34
C ILE A 56 2.20 9.75 -3.26
N GLY A 57 1.74 10.92 -2.83
CA GLY A 57 2.37 11.67 -1.73
C GLY A 57 2.48 10.86 -0.44
N PHE A 58 1.40 10.16 -0.08
CA PHE A 58 1.40 9.24 1.06
C PHE A 58 2.39 8.08 0.89
N LEU A 59 2.37 7.43 -0.28
CA LEU A 59 3.28 6.33 -0.56
C LEU A 59 4.76 6.77 -0.56
N THR A 60 5.04 7.97 -1.04
CA THR A 60 6.39 8.57 -0.98
C THR A 60 6.83 8.76 0.46
N TYR A 61 5.96 9.28 1.33
CA TYR A 61 6.28 9.43 2.76
C TYR A 61 6.63 8.08 3.41
N LEU A 62 5.87 7.02 3.13
CA LEU A 62 6.18 5.67 3.63
C LEU A 62 7.50 5.12 3.06
N ALA A 63 7.72 5.32 1.75
CA ALA A 63 8.92 4.86 1.07
C ALA A 63 10.21 5.51 1.61
N THR A 64 10.16 6.78 2.00
CA THR A 64 11.32 7.52 2.52
C THR A 64 11.54 7.33 4.02
N SER A 65 10.50 7.01 4.78
CA SER A 65 10.59 6.94 6.24
C SER A 65 10.96 5.54 6.74
N THR A 66 10.20 4.51 6.36
CA THR A 66 10.31 3.18 7.00
C THR A 66 10.09 1.99 6.11
N ARG A 67 9.60 2.18 4.89
CA ARG A 67 9.23 1.09 3.99
C ARG A 67 9.94 1.20 2.65
N LEU A 68 11.26 0.97 2.67
CA LEU A 68 12.10 0.95 1.47
C LEU A 68 11.69 -0.16 0.48
N ASP A 69 10.99 -1.19 0.95
CA ASP A 69 10.40 -2.29 0.16
C ASP A 69 9.41 -1.82 -0.91
N ILE A 70 8.73 -0.68 -0.70
CA ILE A 70 7.81 -0.10 -1.69
C ILE A 70 8.45 0.97 -2.58
N ALA A 71 9.66 1.45 -2.26
CA ALA A 71 10.26 2.61 -2.90
C ALA A 71 10.37 2.48 -4.43
N HIS A 72 10.70 1.29 -4.93
CA HIS A 72 10.74 1.02 -6.37
C HIS A 72 9.36 1.18 -7.04
N ALA A 73 8.30 0.67 -6.40
CA ALA A 73 6.94 0.79 -6.93
C ALA A 73 6.46 2.26 -6.92
N VAL A 74 6.79 3.01 -5.86
CA VAL A 74 6.43 4.43 -5.74
C VAL A 74 7.16 5.26 -6.79
N SER A 75 8.45 5.01 -7.01
CA SER A 75 9.24 5.70 -8.04
C SER A 75 8.66 5.47 -9.44
N ALA A 76 8.26 4.23 -9.76
CA ALA A 76 7.60 3.92 -11.03
C ALA A 76 6.25 4.64 -11.20
N LEU A 77 5.43 4.70 -10.15
CA LEU A 77 4.12 5.37 -10.17
C LEU A 77 4.25 6.90 -10.23
N GLY A 78 5.28 7.46 -9.60
CA GLY A 78 5.52 8.90 -9.54
C GLY A 78 5.82 9.54 -10.89
N GLN A 79 6.33 8.76 -11.85
CA GLN A 79 6.57 9.20 -13.24
C GLN A 79 5.28 9.65 -13.96
N TYR A 80 4.12 9.19 -13.49
CA TYR A 80 2.81 9.46 -14.10
C TYR A 80 1.96 10.46 -13.30
N ASN A 81 2.55 11.24 -12.37
CA ASN A 81 1.79 12.21 -11.56
C ASN A 81 1.12 13.33 -12.38
N SER A 82 1.71 13.69 -13.53
CA SER A 82 1.18 14.72 -14.41
C SER A 82 0.02 14.22 -15.26
N ASP A 83 0.07 12.95 -15.68
CA ASP A 83 -0.90 12.33 -16.57
C ASP A 83 -1.01 10.84 -16.24
N TYR A 84 -2.09 10.44 -15.58
CA TYR A 84 -2.31 9.09 -15.07
C TYR A 84 -3.62 8.51 -15.61
N GLY A 85 -3.58 7.24 -16.02
CA GLY A 85 -4.76 6.50 -16.46
C GLY A 85 -5.21 5.48 -15.44
N LEU A 86 -6.25 4.73 -15.79
CA LEU A 86 -6.88 3.76 -14.89
C LEU A 86 -5.91 2.65 -14.45
N GLU A 87 -5.00 2.22 -15.33
CA GLU A 87 -4.00 1.20 -15.02
C GLU A 87 -2.97 1.71 -13.99
N HIS A 88 -2.55 2.98 -14.10
CA HIS A 88 -1.70 3.62 -13.08
C HIS A 88 -2.41 3.64 -11.73
N TRP A 89 -3.71 3.97 -11.70
CA TRP A 89 -4.50 3.93 -10.47
C TRP A 89 -4.65 2.52 -9.89
N LYS A 90 -4.88 1.51 -10.72
CA LYS A 90 -4.94 0.11 -10.27
C LYS A 90 -3.61 -0.34 -9.66
N ALA A 91 -2.48 0.04 -10.27
CA ALA A 91 -1.15 -0.26 -9.77
C ALA A 91 -0.89 0.44 -8.43
N ALA A 92 -1.26 1.71 -8.28
CA ALA A 92 -1.22 2.43 -7.01
C ALA A 92 -2.03 1.72 -5.90
N LYS A 93 -3.27 1.32 -6.18
CA LYS A 93 -4.09 0.54 -5.23
C LYS A 93 -3.44 -0.80 -4.88
N ARG A 94 -2.71 -1.44 -5.80
CA ARG A 94 -2.00 -2.68 -5.48
C ARG A 94 -0.94 -2.50 -4.39
N VAL A 95 -0.24 -1.37 -4.37
CA VAL A 95 0.71 -1.05 -3.30
C VAL A 95 0.00 -0.97 -1.94
N PHE A 96 -1.18 -0.34 -1.88
CA PHE A 96 -1.99 -0.34 -0.65
C PHE A 96 -2.42 -1.73 -0.20
N ARG A 97 -2.79 -2.62 -1.14
CA ARG A 97 -3.11 -4.02 -0.82
C ARG A 97 -1.91 -4.77 -0.24
N TYR A 98 -0.70 -4.42 -0.66
CA TYR A 98 0.53 -4.97 -0.10
C TYR A 98 0.75 -4.45 1.33
N LEU A 99 0.60 -3.14 1.54
CA LEU A 99 0.70 -2.52 2.88
C LEU A 99 -0.28 -3.15 3.87
N GLN A 100 -1.53 -3.39 3.45
CA GLN A 100 -2.56 -4.05 4.27
C GLN A 100 -2.18 -5.48 4.69
N GLY A 101 -1.48 -6.21 3.82
CA GLY A 101 -0.94 -7.53 4.16
C GLY A 101 0.13 -7.48 5.25
N GLN A 102 0.99 -6.46 5.22
CA GLN A 102 2.08 -6.31 6.17
C GLN A 102 1.59 -5.88 7.56
N SER A 103 0.60 -4.98 7.65
CA SER A 103 -0.03 -4.62 8.95
C SER A 103 -0.62 -5.86 9.65
N LYS A 104 -1.36 -6.70 8.92
CA LYS A 104 -1.90 -7.97 9.46
C LYS A 104 -0.83 -8.95 9.92
N ILE A 105 0.31 -9.00 9.23
CA ILE A 105 1.45 -9.85 9.63
C ILE A 105 2.04 -9.33 10.95
N SER A 106 2.27 -8.02 11.07
CA SER A 106 2.79 -7.36 12.28
C SER A 106 1.92 -7.71 13.52
N GLN A 107 0.61 -7.50 13.42
CA GLN A 107 -0.35 -7.84 14.49
C GLN A 107 -0.34 -9.34 14.85
N ASN A 108 -0.28 -10.23 13.85
CA ASN A 108 -0.21 -11.67 14.08
C ASN A 108 1.09 -12.08 14.78
N THR A 109 2.22 -11.49 14.39
CA THR A 109 3.52 -11.75 15.03
C THR A 109 3.54 -11.26 16.47
N LEU A 110 3.03 -10.06 16.75
CA LEU A 110 2.93 -9.52 18.12
C LEU A 110 2.04 -10.40 19.00
N ASN A 111 0.87 -10.80 18.49
CA ASN A 111 -0.03 -11.73 19.18
C ASN A 111 0.62 -13.10 19.46
N TRP A 112 1.50 -13.57 18.58
CA TRP A 112 2.23 -14.82 18.79
C TRP A 112 3.35 -14.66 19.83
N TYR A 113 4.09 -13.54 19.82
CA TYR A 113 5.10 -13.25 20.83
C TYR A 113 4.46 -13.09 22.22
N SER A 114 3.33 -12.40 22.33
CA SER A 114 2.56 -12.29 23.58
C SER A 114 2.07 -13.65 24.09
N ARG A 115 1.54 -14.51 23.20
CA ARG A 115 1.12 -15.88 23.58
C ARG A 115 2.28 -16.77 24.03
N ARG A 116 3.47 -16.61 23.45
CA ARG A 116 4.67 -17.32 23.91
C ARG A 116 5.09 -16.91 25.32
N GLN A 117 5.08 -15.61 25.62
CA GLN A 117 5.43 -15.12 26.96
C GLN A 117 4.43 -15.61 28.02
N THR A 118 3.14 -15.70 27.70
CA THR A 118 2.12 -16.23 28.62
C THR A 118 2.22 -17.74 28.85
N ASN A 119 2.70 -18.52 27.87
CA ASN A 119 2.85 -19.97 28.01
C ASN A 119 4.18 -20.41 28.63
N SER A 120 5.24 -19.60 28.51
CA SER A 120 6.56 -19.90 29.11
C SER A 120 6.54 -19.84 30.65
N GLY A 121 5.51 -19.24 31.26
CA GLY A 121 5.32 -19.20 32.71
C GLY A 121 4.62 -20.41 33.33
N ARG A 122 4.12 -21.37 32.52
CA ARG A 122 3.37 -22.55 33.01
C ARG A 122 4.19 -23.84 33.11
N ILE A 123 5.46 -23.85 32.68
CA ILE A 123 6.33 -25.04 32.69
C ILE A 123 7.41 -24.90 33.78
N ARG A 124 7.01 -24.65 35.03
CA ARG A 124 7.86 -24.80 36.24
C ARG A 124 7.00 -25.09 37.48
N ARG A 125 6.14 -26.11 37.41
CA ARG A 125 5.54 -26.74 38.60
C ARG A 125 5.29 -28.21 38.32
N ARG A 126 6.33 -29.03 38.49
CA ARG A 126 6.26 -30.37 39.06
C ARG A 126 7.66 -30.84 39.41
#